data_AF-A0A926ZVQ9-F1
#
_entry.id   AF-A0A926ZVQ9-F1
#
_cell.length_a   1.000
_cell.length_b   1.000
_cell.length_c   1.000
_cell.angle_alpha   90.00
_cell.angle_beta   90.00
_cell.angle_gamma   90.00
#
_symmetry.space_group_name_H-M   'P 1'
#
loop_
_entity.id
_entity.type
_entity.pdbx_description
1 polymer ?
#
loop_
_entity_poly.entity_id
_entity_poly.type
_entity_poly.pdbx_seq_one_letter_code
_entity_poly.pdbx_strand_id
1 'polypeptide(L)'
;MMSAANRWYVLGGSALVGGLLVGTFAPLISLQRSAAVASPEQAAVFPDIASHWAQPFIRPLTQDGILAGYPDGTFRPEETMARDEFAAVLRQAFNQEPERRIASGSVYQDVPADHWAVDAIEEAYEMGFMNDYPGGYFRPDDAVIRVDVLSSLAKNLELDAAVEEDTPTAAATTTTPTEQPVAQQPAPATRQAQRRAFMMPMAMTSLMQPFVTPTQRNRTAPNNNAQTAAAPTDGAQTAAAPTAAATSTQTAPPSADASTIVSNQYVDANEIPEGAVTGVADATQAGIVVNYPEPQVLGPNRPATRGEIAAFIHQALVQQGRLAPIAEGEVNNYIVNTAGPEGAAGQ
;
A
#
# COMPACT_ATOMS: atom_id res chain seq x y z
N MET A 1 24.16 -55.24 -7.06
CA MET A 1 25.63 -55.40 -7.05
C MET A 1 26.25 -54.03 -7.32
N MET A 2 27.13 -53.56 -6.42
CA MET A 2 28.12 -52.46 -6.54
C MET A 2 27.55 -51.05 -6.79
N SER A 3 27.57 -50.05 -5.90
CA SER A 3 28.59 -49.49 -4.97
C SER A 3 29.92 -49.07 -5.62
N ALA A 4 30.19 -47.75 -5.60
CA ALA A 4 31.48 -47.05 -5.49
C ALA A 4 31.22 -45.56 -5.83
N ALA A 5 31.32 -44.55 -4.95
CA ALA A 5 32.39 -44.14 -4.04
C ALA A 5 33.77 -44.10 -4.70
N ASN A 6 34.32 -42.90 -4.93
CA ASN A 6 35.75 -42.58 -5.00
C ASN A 6 35.93 -41.11 -5.40
N ARG A 7 36.95 -40.35 -4.98
CA ARG A 7 37.96 -40.45 -3.91
C ARG A 7 38.71 -39.12 -3.94
N TRP A 8 39.17 -38.69 -2.78
CA TRP A 8 39.98 -37.49 -2.60
C TRP A 8 41.41 -37.74 -3.10
N TYR A 9 42.04 -36.74 -3.71
CA TYR A 9 43.48 -36.69 -3.90
C TYR A 9 44.10 -35.86 -2.77
N VAL A 10 44.85 -36.54 -1.89
CA VAL A 10 45.87 -35.94 -1.04
C VAL A 10 47.19 -36.17 -1.76
N LEU A 11 47.90 -35.10 -2.12
CA LEU A 11 49.31 -35.18 -2.48
C LEU A 11 50.09 -34.34 -1.47
N GLY A 12 50.87 -35.04 -0.65
CA GLY A 12 51.86 -34.45 0.23
C GLY A 12 53.08 -33.97 -0.55
N GLY A 13 53.69 -32.90 -0.05
CA GLY A 13 55.00 -32.44 -0.46
C GLY A 13 55.65 -31.75 0.73
N SER A 14 56.42 -32.49 1.51
CA SER A 14 57.34 -31.94 2.50
C SER A 14 58.69 -31.71 1.83
N ALA A 15 59.20 -30.48 1.90
CA ALA A 15 60.62 -30.20 1.75
C ALA A 15 61.01 -29.05 2.69
N LEU A 16 61.89 -29.37 3.63
CA LEU A 16 62.55 -28.47 4.57
C LEU A 16 63.82 -27.89 3.94
N VAL A 17 63.91 -26.55 3.85
CA VAL A 17 65.16 -25.76 3.81
C VAL A 17 64.74 -24.39 4.41
N GLY A 18 65.19 -23.95 5.59
CA GLY A 18 66.56 -23.59 5.93
C GLY A 18 66.77 -22.09 5.66
N GLY A 19 66.48 -21.22 6.63
CA GLY A 19 66.68 -19.77 6.49
C GLY A 19 66.09 -18.96 7.64
N LEU A 20 66.95 -18.61 8.61
CA LEU A 20 66.66 -17.70 9.71
C LEU A 20 66.46 -16.27 9.17
N LEU A 21 65.23 -15.76 9.22
CA LEU A 21 64.96 -14.32 9.21
C LEU A 21 64.15 -13.99 10.47
N VAL A 22 64.80 -13.27 11.39
CA VAL A 22 64.14 -12.58 12.51
C VAL A 22 63.36 -11.42 11.90
N GLY A 23 62.15 -11.69 11.45
CA GLY A 23 61.15 -10.69 11.11
C GLY A 23 60.12 -10.65 12.21
N THR A 24 59.99 -9.52 12.89
CA THR A 24 58.86 -9.25 13.80
C THR A 24 57.59 -9.19 12.95
N PHE A 25 56.94 -10.33 12.72
CA PHE A 25 55.57 -10.35 12.24
C PHE A 25 54.69 -9.83 13.38
N ALA A 26 54.36 -8.55 13.34
CA ALA A 26 53.19 -8.07 14.06
C ALA A 26 52.02 -8.94 13.60
N PRO A 27 51.27 -9.61 14.50
CA PRO A 27 50.04 -10.25 14.08
C PRO A 27 49.16 -9.12 13.56
N LEU A 28 48.91 -9.14 12.25
CA LEU A 28 47.80 -8.39 11.68
C LEU A 28 46.58 -9.03 12.32
N ILE A 29 46.11 -8.42 13.41
CA ILE A 29 44.80 -8.70 13.98
C ILE A 29 43.86 -8.28 12.87
N SER A 30 43.47 -9.26 12.04
CA SER A 30 42.27 -9.12 11.24
C SER A 30 41.17 -8.86 12.25
N LEU A 31 40.78 -7.60 12.41
CA LEU A 31 39.41 -7.29 12.80
C LEU A 31 38.57 -7.85 11.66
N GLN A 32 38.30 -9.14 11.72
CA GLN A 32 37.16 -9.71 11.05
C GLN A 32 36.00 -8.98 11.68
N ARG A 33 35.58 -7.89 11.02
CA ARG A 33 34.30 -7.25 11.29
C ARG A 33 33.32 -8.38 11.04
N SER A 34 32.92 -9.05 12.11
CA SER A 34 31.66 -9.78 12.12
C SER A 34 30.66 -8.73 11.68
N ALA A 35 30.30 -8.75 10.40
CA ALA A 35 28.95 -8.37 10.05
C ALA A 35 28.13 -9.27 10.95
N ALA A 36 27.52 -8.68 11.98
CA ALA A 36 26.27 -9.22 12.46
C ALA A 36 25.41 -9.26 11.20
N VAL A 37 25.42 -10.41 10.53
CA VAL A 37 24.32 -10.81 9.69
C VAL A 37 23.15 -10.65 10.64
N ALA A 38 22.32 -9.64 10.37
CA ALA A 38 21.07 -9.49 11.09
C ALA A 38 20.42 -10.87 11.02
N SER A 39 20.36 -11.53 12.19
CA SER A 39 19.59 -12.74 12.36
C SER A 39 18.22 -12.48 11.76
N PRO A 40 17.58 -13.46 11.08
CA PRO A 40 16.20 -13.29 10.63
C PRO A 40 15.40 -12.79 11.83
N GLU A 41 14.96 -11.55 11.72
CA GLU A 41 14.37 -10.78 12.79
C GLU A 41 13.18 -11.61 13.26
N GLN A 42 13.24 -12.00 14.53
CA GLN A 42 12.28 -12.87 15.16
C GLN A 42 10.89 -12.28 14.90
N ALA A 43 10.10 -12.93 14.03
CA ALA A 43 8.76 -12.47 13.63
C ALA A 43 8.07 -11.86 14.85
N ALA A 44 8.00 -10.53 14.88
CA ALA A 44 7.67 -9.82 16.11
C ALA A 44 6.26 -10.23 16.52
N VAL A 45 6.16 -10.94 17.66
CA VAL A 45 4.86 -11.30 18.22
C VAL A 45 4.38 -10.10 18.99
N PHE A 46 3.49 -9.31 18.39
CA PHE A 46 2.91 -8.13 19.05
C PHE A 46 1.95 -8.58 20.16
N PRO A 47 2.13 -8.14 21.42
CA PRO A 47 1.26 -8.57 22.53
C PRO A 47 -0.20 -8.18 22.35
N ASP A 48 -0.45 -7.04 21.72
CA ASP A 48 -1.76 -6.43 21.51
C ASP A 48 -2.58 -7.09 20.39
N ILE A 49 -1.99 -8.03 19.62
CA ILE A 49 -2.74 -8.83 18.63
C ILE A 49 -3.02 -10.26 19.11
N ALA A 50 -2.56 -10.67 20.29
CA ALA A 50 -2.60 -12.08 20.72
C ALA A 50 -4.01 -12.70 20.81
N SER A 51 -5.04 -11.87 20.96
CA SER A 51 -6.46 -12.28 20.97
C SER A 51 -7.31 -11.40 20.06
N HIS A 52 -6.67 -10.74 19.09
CA HIS A 52 -7.33 -9.82 18.19
C HIS A 52 -7.79 -10.55 16.92
N TRP A 53 -8.99 -10.26 16.44
CA TRP A 53 -9.58 -10.92 15.27
C TRP A 53 -8.72 -10.80 14.00
N ALA A 54 -8.00 -9.68 13.85
CA ALA A 54 -7.13 -9.42 12.72
C ALA A 54 -5.76 -10.14 12.79
N GLN A 55 -5.43 -10.79 13.91
CA GLN A 55 -4.15 -11.47 14.11
C GLN A 55 -3.74 -12.41 12.95
N PRO A 56 -4.60 -13.30 12.43
CA PRO A 56 -4.19 -14.21 11.36
C PRO A 56 -3.87 -13.50 10.04
N PHE A 57 -4.41 -12.30 9.81
CA PHE A 57 -4.07 -11.47 8.66
C PHE A 57 -2.79 -10.66 8.88
N ILE A 58 -2.59 -10.15 10.10
CA ILE A 58 -1.43 -9.30 10.46
C ILE A 58 -0.12 -10.08 10.41
N ARG A 59 -0.10 -11.30 10.98
CA ARG A 59 1.13 -12.10 11.12
C ARG A 59 1.88 -12.37 9.81
N PRO A 60 1.24 -12.85 8.72
CA PRO A 60 1.94 -13.07 7.46
C PRO A 60 2.43 -11.76 6.85
N LEU A 61 1.65 -10.68 6.94
CA LEU A 61 2.06 -9.38 6.41
C LEU A 61 3.29 -8.80 7.13
N THR A 62 3.43 -9.02 8.43
CA THR A 62 4.64 -8.58 9.15
C THR A 62 5.83 -9.52 8.94
N GLN A 63 5.59 -10.81 8.72
CA GLN A 63 6.64 -11.76 8.33
C GLN A 63 7.25 -11.45 6.97
N ASP A 64 6.42 -10.99 6.03
CA ASP A 64 6.85 -10.60 4.68
C ASP A 64 7.36 -9.15 4.61
N GLY A 65 7.37 -8.44 5.74
CA GLY A 65 7.81 -7.06 5.83
C GLY A 65 6.90 -6.06 5.12
N ILE A 66 5.64 -6.44 4.85
CA ILE A 66 4.61 -5.58 4.25
C ILE A 66 4.05 -4.59 5.27
N LEU A 67 3.87 -5.06 6.51
CA LEU A 67 3.50 -4.24 7.64
C LEU A 67 4.57 -4.31 8.72
N ALA A 68 4.69 -3.22 9.48
CA ALA A 68 5.57 -3.15 10.64
C ALA A 68 4.79 -2.71 11.88
N GLY A 69 5.23 -3.17 13.05
CA GLY A 69 4.78 -2.63 14.32
C GLY A 69 5.55 -1.39 14.72
N TYR A 70 5.17 -0.83 15.87
CA TYR A 70 5.78 0.37 16.42
C TYR A 70 7.05 0.04 17.23
N PRO A 71 7.94 1.03 17.46
CA PRO A 71 9.16 0.84 18.26
C PRO A 71 8.93 0.38 19.70
N ASP A 72 7.71 0.53 20.21
CA ASP A 72 7.29 0.06 21.53
C ASP A 72 6.93 -1.44 21.56
N GLY A 73 6.99 -2.13 20.42
CA GLY A 73 6.68 -3.55 20.28
C GLY A 73 5.20 -3.87 20.10
N THR A 74 4.35 -2.88 19.82
CA THR A 74 2.91 -3.05 19.56
C THR A 74 2.59 -2.97 18.06
N PHE A 75 1.42 -3.47 17.64
CA PHE A 75 0.92 -3.31 16.27
C PHE A 75 -0.15 -2.20 16.14
N ARG A 76 -0.91 -2.00 17.21
CA ARG A 76 -2.05 -1.08 17.38
C ARG A 76 -3.16 -1.33 16.37
N PRO A 77 -3.77 -2.53 16.36
CA PRO A 77 -4.74 -2.92 15.33
C PRO A 77 -6.02 -2.08 15.33
N GLU A 78 -6.36 -1.44 16.45
CA GLU A 78 -7.54 -0.59 16.60
C GLU A 78 -7.26 0.90 16.28
N GLU A 79 -6.00 1.27 16.08
CA GLU A 79 -5.65 2.64 15.70
C GLU A 79 -5.98 2.88 14.22
N THR A 80 -6.49 4.07 13.90
CA THR A 80 -6.77 4.47 12.52
C THR A 80 -5.48 4.70 11.77
N MET A 81 -5.40 4.27 10.52
CA MET A 81 -4.19 4.46 9.70
C MET A 81 -4.24 5.81 8.97
N ALA A 82 -3.14 6.55 9.02
CA ALA A 82 -2.96 7.78 8.24
C ALA A 82 -2.75 7.46 6.74
N ARG A 83 -3.01 8.44 5.88
CA ARG A 83 -2.91 8.27 4.41
C ARG A 83 -1.49 8.03 3.94
N ASP A 84 -0.49 8.66 4.58
CA ASP A 84 0.92 8.43 4.27
C ASP A 84 1.41 7.03 4.68
N GLU A 85 0.95 6.55 5.84
CA GLU A 85 1.15 5.17 6.29
C GLU A 85 0.54 4.18 5.29
N PHE A 86 -0.70 4.43 4.86
CA PHE A 86 -1.33 3.57 3.86
C PHE A 86 -0.57 3.55 2.52
N ALA A 87 -0.05 4.70 2.06
CA ALA A 87 0.79 4.78 0.88
C ALA A 87 2.05 3.90 1.01
N ALA A 88 2.70 3.92 2.18
CA ALA A 88 3.86 3.07 2.46
C ALA A 88 3.50 1.57 2.43
N VAL A 89 2.33 1.20 2.97
CA VAL A 89 1.82 -0.18 2.90
C VAL A 89 1.58 -0.59 1.46
N LEU A 90 0.94 0.25 0.65
CA LEU A 90 0.67 -0.03 -0.76
C LEU A 90 1.96 -0.24 -1.56
N ARG A 91 2.95 0.65 -1.36
CA ARG A 91 4.28 0.53 -2.00
C ARG A 91 4.96 -0.79 -1.68
N GLN A 92 4.87 -1.23 -0.43
CA GLN A 92 5.50 -2.47 0.00
C GLN A 92 4.70 -3.71 -0.43
N ALA A 93 3.37 -3.61 -0.43
CA ALA A 93 2.47 -4.69 -0.78
C ALA A 93 2.43 -4.92 -2.30
N PHE A 94 2.42 -3.88 -3.12
CA PHE A 94 2.14 -3.97 -4.55
C PHE A 94 3.22 -3.27 -5.37
N ASN A 95 3.71 -3.97 -6.39
CA ASN A 95 4.69 -3.44 -7.34
C ASN A 95 4.05 -3.43 -8.74
N GLN A 96 3.15 -2.48 -8.96
CA GLN A 96 2.43 -2.30 -10.23
C GLN A 96 3.20 -1.35 -11.15
N GLU A 97 3.02 -1.51 -12.46
CA GLU A 97 3.49 -0.51 -13.42
C GLU A 97 2.71 0.80 -13.21
N PRO A 98 3.35 1.97 -13.25
CA PRO A 98 2.64 3.19 -12.92
C PRO A 98 1.67 3.60 -14.04
N GLU A 99 0.39 3.79 -13.68
CA GLU A 99 -0.72 4.19 -14.55
C GLU A 99 -0.65 5.68 -14.97
N ARG A 100 -0.05 6.50 -14.11
CA ARG A 100 0.16 7.93 -14.35
C ARG A 100 1.62 8.31 -14.14
N ARG A 101 1.96 9.54 -14.53
CA ARG A 101 3.32 10.08 -14.43
C ARG A 101 3.27 11.43 -13.75
N ILE A 102 4.10 11.59 -12.74
CA ILE A 102 4.33 12.86 -12.07
C ILE A 102 5.45 13.60 -12.81
N ALA A 103 5.25 14.89 -13.08
CA ALA A 103 6.33 15.74 -13.56
C ALA A 103 7.28 16.05 -12.38
N SER A 104 8.59 15.92 -12.58
CA SER A 104 9.58 16.03 -11.50
C SER A 104 9.43 17.28 -10.63
N GLY A 105 9.36 17.10 -9.31
CA GLY A 105 9.23 18.15 -8.30
C GLY A 105 8.26 17.74 -7.18
N SER A 106 8.16 18.56 -6.12
CA SER A 106 7.15 18.35 -5.07
C SER A 106 5.75 18.50 -5.65
N VAL A 107 4.96 17.44 -5.60
CA VAL A 107 3.60 17.39 -6.19
C VAL A 107 2.59 18.09 -5.31
N TYR A 108 2.74 17.92 -4.00
CA TYR A 108 1.76 18.34 -3.02
C TYR A 108 2.29 19.48 -2.16
N GLN A 109 1.41 20.42 -1.82
CA GLN A 109 1.76 21.59 -1.02
C GLN A 109 1.97 21.26 0.46
N ASP A 110 1.32 20.18 0.93
CA ASP A 110 1.30 19.70 2.30
C ASP A 110 2.22 18.50 2.54
N VAL A 111 3.03 18.12 1.55
CA VAL A 111 4.05 17.08 1.69
C VAL A 111 5.42 17.72 1.46
N PRO A 112 6.15 18.06 2.54
CA PRO A 112 7.52 18.54 2.44
C PRO A 112 8.43 17.54 1.71
N ALA A 113 9.44 18.03 0.98
CA ALA A 113 10.36 17.17 0.22
C ALA A 113 11.22 16.22 1.09
N ASP A 114 11.33 16.49 2.39
CA ASP A 114 12.00 15.65 3.38
C ASP A 114 11.03 14.79 4.20
N HIS A 115 9.74 14.79 3.85
CA HIS A 115 8.75 13.94 4.50
C HIS A 115 9.07 12.46 4.25
N TRP A 116 8.96 11.64 5.30
CA TRP A 116 9.42 10.25 5.29
C TRP A 116 8.71 9.39 4.24
N ALA A 117 7.46 9.73 3.91
CA ALA A 117 6.62 9.01 2.97
C ALA A 117 6.59 9.59 1.55
N VAL A 118 7.42 10.60 1.20
CA VAL A 118 7.36 11.25 -0.13
C VAL A 118 7.32 10.23 -1.27
N ASP A 119 8.31 9.33 -1.32
CA ASP A 119 8.40 8.32 -2.38
C ASP A 119 7.17 7.40 -2.39
N ALA A 120 6.68 7.02 -1.21
CA ALA A 120 5.53 6.13 -1.10
C ALA A 120 4.23 6.80 -1.56
N ILE A 121 4.05 8.07 -1.21
CA ILE A 121 2.91 8.89 -1.63
C ILE A 121 2.93 9.06 -3.15
N GLU A 122 4.09 9.40 -3.72
CA GLU A 122 4.25 9.57 -5.16
C GLU A 122 4.02 8.25 -5.90
N GLU A 123 4.62 7.15 -5.47
CA GLU A 123 4.45 5.83 -6.11
C GLU A 123 3.01 5.32 -5.96
N ALA A 124 2.38 5.44 -4.80
CA ALA A 124 0.97 5.04 -4.59
C ALA A 124 0.01 5.90 -5.43
N TYR A 125 0.35 7.17 -5.65
CA TYR A 125 -0.33 7.98 -6.64
C TYR A 125 -0.04 7.42 -8.03
N GLU A 126 1.19 7.33 -8.51
CA GLU A 126 1.50 6.87 -9.87
C GLU A 126 0.91 5.51 -10.24
N MET A 127 0.84 4.57 -9.31
CA MET A 127 0.21 3.25 -9.46
C MET A 127 -1.34 3.27 -9.43
N GLY A 128 -1.96 4.45 -9.27
CA GLY A 128 -3.42 4.59 -9.33
C GLY A 128 -4.16 4.30 -8.01
N PHE A 129 -3.47 3.80 -6.97
CA PHE A 129 -4.08 3.44 -5.69
C PHE A 129 -4.63 4.63 -4.91
N MET A 130 -3.94 5.76 -4.88
CA MET A 130 -4.35 6.90 -4.06
C MET A 130 -4.63 8.15 -4.89
N ASN A 131 -5.70 8.87 -4.57
CA ASN A 131 -6.01 10.15 -5.21
C ASN A 131 -5.61 11.33 -4.34
N ASP A 132 -5.30 12.44 -5.00
CA ASP A 132 -5.06 13.73 -4.37
C ASP A 132 -6.36 14.50 -4.12
N TYR A 133 -6.24 15.58 -3.35
CA TYR A 133 -7.33 16.50 -3.09
C TYR A 133 -7.20 17.77 -3.94
N PRO A 134 -8.33 18.42 -4.30
CA PRO A 134 -8.33 19.68 -5.02
C PRO A 134 -7.40 20.72 -4.37
N GLY A 135 -6.66 21.44 -5.22
CA GLY A 135 -5.68 22.42 -4.77
C GLY A 135 -4.28 21.86 -4.53
N GLY A 136 -3.99 20.61 -4.91
CA GLY A 136 -2.65 20.04 -4.81
C GLY A 136 -2.28 19.65 -3.37
N TYR A 137 -3.24 19.04 -2.66
CA TYR A 137 -3.05 18.55 -1.29
C TYR A 137 -3.15 17.01 -1.28
N PHE A 138 -2.33 16.35 -0.48
CA PHE A 138 -2.43 14.90 -0.26
C PHE A 138 -3.10 14.55 1.08
N ARG A 139 -2.94 15.42 2.07
CA ARG A 139 -3.35 15.26 3.47
C ARG A 139 -2.76 14.01 4.12
N PRO A 140 -1.42 13.98 4.32
CA PRO A 140 -0.72 12.78 4.78
C PRO A 140 -1.21 12.29 6.16
N ASP A 141 -1.47 13.22 7.08
CA ASP A 141 -1.89 12.92 8.47
C ASP A 141 -3.38 12.59 8.62
N ASP A 142 -4.20 12.82 7.59
CA ASP A 142 -5.62 12.47 7.64
C ASP A 142 -5.76 10.95 7.64
N ALA A 143 -6.72 10.42 8.41
CA ALA A 143 -7.01 9.00 8.40
C ALA A 143 -7.61 8.58 7.05
N VAL A 144 -7.20 7.41 6.55
CA VAL A 144 -7.79 6.85 5.33
C VAL A 144 -9.19 6.31 5.61
N ILE A 145 -10.14 6.62 4.72
CA ILE A 145 -11.53 6.17 4.86
C ILE A 145 -11.67 4.75 4.31
N ARG A 146 -12.45 3.93 5.01
CA ARG A 146 -12.63 2.50 4.71
C ARG A 146 -13.07 2.23 3.27
N VAL A 147 -14.03 3.00 2.75
CA VAL A 147 -14.50 2.84 1.38
C VAL A 147 -13.43 3.21 0.34
N ASP A 148 -12.55 4.17 0.64
CA ASP A 148 -11.46 4.57 -0.25
C ASP A 148 -10.41 3.46 -0.33
N VAL A 149 -10.12 2.78 0.79
CA VAL A 149 -9.23 1.60 0.79
C VAL A 149 -9.79 0.51 -0.11
N LEU A 150 -11.05 0.12 0.08
CA LEU A 150 -11.67 -0.95 -0.72
C LEU A 150 -11.73 -0.60 -2.21
N SER A 151 -12.16 0.62 -2.54
CA SER A 151 -12.22 1.10 -3.92
C SER A 151 -10.83 1.17 -4.55
N SER A 152 -9.81 1.57 -3.80
CA SER A 152 -8.43 1.62 -4.29
C SER A 152 -7.89 0.24 -4.63
N LEU A 153 -8.16 -0.77 -3.80
CA LEU A 153 -7.72 -2.14 -4.03
C LEU A 153 -8.48 -2.77 -5.19
N ALA A 154 -9.80 -2.61 -5.25
CA ALA A 154 -10.60 -3.16 -6.35
C ALA A 154 -10.16 -2.63 -7.71
N LYS A 155 -10.03 -1.31 -7.82
CA LYS A 155 -9.70 -0.64 -9.09
C LYS A 155 -8.32 -1.04 -9.62
N ASN A 156 -7.29 -1.00 -8.75
CA ASN A 156 -5.89 -1.08 -9.20
C ASN A 156 -5.30 -2.49 -9.18
N LEU A 157 -6.07 -3.46 -8.69
CA LEU A 157 -5.72 -4.86 -8.81
C LEU A 157 -6.39 -5.53 -10.01
N GLU A 158 -7.08 -4.75 -10.84
CA GLU A 158 -7.85 -5.22 -12.01
C GLU A 158 -8.66 -6.47 -11.62
N LEU A 159 -9.39 -6.39 -10.50
CA LEU A 159 -10.21 -7.49 -10.04
C LEU A 159 -11.39 -7.64 -10.99
N ASP A 160 -11.15 -8.31 -12.11
CA ASP A 160 -12.21 -8.80 -12.98
C ASP A 160 -13.04 -9.74 -12.12
N ALA A 161 -14.26 -9.31 -11.80
CA ALA A 161 -15.31 -10.21 -11.34
C ALA A 161 -15.33 -11.35 -12.37
N ALA A 162 -14.93 -12.56 -11.95
CA ALA A 162 -14.76 -13.70 -12.83
C ALA A 162 -15.96 -13.82 -13.76
N VAL A 163 -15.82 -13.30 -14.98
CA VAL A 163 -16.79 -13.47 -16.04
C VAL A 163 -16.55 -14.90 -16.47
N GLU A 164 -17.41 -15.81 -16.02
CA GLU A 164 -17.50 -17.12 -16.64
C GLU A 164 -17.86 -16.90 -18.11
N GLU A 165 -16.84 -16.87 -18.96
CA GLU A 165 -16.97 -16.94 -20.42
C GLU A 165 -17.59 -18.31 -20.75
N ASP A 166 -18.91 -18.35 -20.75
CA ASP A 166 -19.71 -19.49 -21.17
C ASP A 166 -19.51 -19.66 -22.70
N THR A 167 -18.49 -20.42 -23.09
CA THR A 167 -18.40 -20.89 -24.48
C THR A 167 -19.55 -21.84 -24.80
N PRO A 168 -20.17 -21.69 -25.98
CA PRO A 168 -20.22 -22.86 -26.84
C PRO A 168 -19.74 -22.60 -28.27
N THR A 169 -19.07 -23.64 -28.74
CA THR A 169 -18.46 -23.87 -30.06
C THR A 169 -19.50 -24.06 -31.18
N ALA A 170 -19.09 -23.65 -32.40
CA ALA A 170 -19.58 -23.98 -33.76
C ALA A 170 -20.86 -23.26 -34.26
N ALA A 171 -20.92 -22.73 -35.49
CA ALA A 171 -20.49 -23.36 -36.74
C ALA A 171 -20.04 -22.37 -37.84
N ALA A 172 -19.20 -22.89 -38.72
CA ALA A 172 -18.61 -22.25 -39.89
C ALA A 172 -19.64 -21.66 -40.88
N THR A 173 -19.30 -20.53 -41.49
CA THR A 173 -19.52 -20.33 -42.92
C THR A 173 -18.39 -19.49 -43.51
N THR A 174 -17.67 -20.14 -44.41
CA THR A 174 -16.72 -19.67 -45.41
C THR A 174 -17.09 -18.32 -46.05
N THR A 175 -16.16 -17.36 -46.10
CA THR A 175 -15.86 -16.56 -47.31
C THR A 175 -14.50 -15.84 -47.19
N THR A 176 -13.52 -16.33 -47.95
CA THR A 176 -12.42 -15.57 -48.59
C THR A 176 -12.97 -15.17 -49.98
N PRO A 177 -12.64 -14.05 -50.68
CA PRO A 177 -11.30 -13.46 -50.86
C PRO A 177 -11.27 -11.89 -50.88
N THR A 178 -10.15 -11.19 -50.72
CA THR A 178 -9.16 -10.95 -51.79
C THR A 178 -8.04 -10.09 -51.20
N GLU A 179 -6.83 -10.62 -51.30
CA GLU A 179 -5.54 -9.97 -51.05
C GLU A 179 -5.21 -9.04 -52.23
N GLN A 180 -4.63 -7.85 -51.99
CA GLN A 180 -3.53 -7.27 -52.77
C GLN A 180 -3.03 -5.92 -52.16
N PRO A 181 -1.75 -5.53 -52.38
CA PRO A 181 -0.87 -5.02 -51.33
C PRO A 181 -0.41 -3.57 -51.59
N VAL A 182 -0.06 -2.80 -50.55
CA VAL A 182 0.72 -1.57 -50.72
C VAL A 182 1.73 -1.35 -49.58
N ALA A 183 3.01 -1.45 -49.98
CA ALA A 183 4.20 -0.70 -49.58
C ALA A 183 4.64 -0.58 -48.11
N GLN A 184 5.83 -1.16 -47.90
CA GLN A 184 6.79 -0.95 -46.81
C GLN A 184 7.40 0.47 -46.85
N GLN A 185 7.62 1.11 -45.68
CA GLN A 185 8.81 1.95 -45.39
C GLN A 185 8.86 2.38 -43.90
N PRO A 186 10.03 2.78 -43.34
CA PRO A 186 10.78 1.96 -42.40
C PRO A 186 10.90 2.56 -40.98
N ALA A 187 11.33 1.72 -40.04
CA ALA A 187 11.67 2.06 -38.66
C ALA A 187 12.84 3.06 -38.54
N PRO A 188 12.85 3.90 -37.48
CA PRO A 188 14.09 4.50 -36.99
C PRO A 188 14.62 3.77 -35.75
N ALA A 189 15.76 3.11 -35.98
CA ALA A 189 16.96 3.05 -35.14
C ALA A 189 16.83 3.00 -33.60
N THR A 190 17.17 1.82 -33.09
CA THR A 190 17.79 1.55 -31.78
C THR A 190 18.89 2.57 -31.45
N ARG A 191 18.82 3.18 -30.27
CA ARG A 191 19.96 3.86 -29.66
C ARG A 191 20.21 3.27 -28.26
N GLN A 192 21.08 2.27 -28.22
CA GLN A 192 21.81 1.90 -27.01
C GLN A 192 22.64 3.10 -26.56
N ALA A 193 22.42 3.59 -25.34
CA ALA A 193 23.42 4.39 -24.65
C ALA A 193 23.20 4.31 -23.12
N GLN A 194 24.03 3.47 -22.50
CA GLN A 194 24.70 3.74 -21.23
C GLN A 194 23.83 3.80 -19.96
N ARG A 195 23.55 2.60 -19.44
CA ARG A 195 23.45 2.40 -17.98
C ARG A 195 24.81 2.79 -17.37
N ARG A 196 24.91 4.00 -16.82
CA ARG A 196 25.95 4.31 -15.85
C ARG A 196 25.50 3.75 -14.51
N ALA A 197 26.10 2.65 -14.12
CA ALA A 197 26.10 2.21 -12.72
C ALA A 197 26.79 3.29 -11.90
N PHE A 198 26.01 4.13 -11.22
CA PHE A 198 26.53 5.08 -10.25
C PHE A 198 26.55 4.38 -8.89
N MET A 199 27.67 3.70 -8.61
CA MET A 199 28.09 3.40 -7.24
C MET A 199 28.31 4.73 -6.52
N MET A 200 27.57 4.99 -5.45
CA MET A 200 27.94 6.01 -4.48
C MET A 200 28.28 5.34 -3.14
N PRO A 201 29.48 5.62 -2.57
CA PRO A 201 29.89 5.02 -1.31
C PRO A 201 29.21 5.73 -0.14
N MET A 202 28.51 4.96 0.70
CA MET A 202 28.10 5.41 2.02
C MET A 202 29.32 5.45 2.94
N ALA A 203 29.74 6.65 3.36
CA ALA A 203 30.60 6.80 4.52
C ALA A 203 30.25 8.04 5.35
N MET A 204 29.81 7.74 6.58
CA MET A 204 30.19 8.35 7.87
C MET A 204 29.92 9.86 8.02
N THR A 205 29.29 10.36 9.09
CA THR A 205 29.75 10.28 10.49
C THR A 205 28.74 11.03 11.36
N SER A 206 28.61 10.59 12.61
CA SER A 206 27.71 11.09 13.66
C SER A 206 28.12 12.45 14.26
N LEU A 207 27.19 13.04 15.04
CA LEU A 207 27.29 14.07 16.10
C LEU A 207 26.78 15.48 15.74
N MET A 208 25.63 15.89 16.30
CA MET A 208 25.55 16.86 17.41
C MET A 208 24.11 17.27 17.79
N GLN A 209 24.01 17.73 19.03
CA GLN A 209 22.86 17.95 19.92
C GLN A 209 22.10 19.28 19.72
N PRO A 210 20.94 19.50 20.40
CA PRO A 210 20.01 20.58 20.08
C PRO A 210 20.41 21.92 20.72
N PHE A 211 20.14 23.02 20.00
CA PHE A 211 20.18 24.37 20.57
C PHE A 211 18.76 24.88 20.85
N VAL A 212 18.47 25.06 22.13
CA VAL A 212 17.36 25.87 22.66
C VAL A 212 17.91 27.26 22.98
N THR A 213 17.26 28.33 22.54
CA THR A 213 17.21 29.59 23.31
C THR A 213 15.97 30.43 22.95
N PRO A 214 15.23 30.96 23.94
CA PRO A 214 14.05 31.79 23.71
C PRO A 214 14.42 33.28 23.59
N THR A 215 13.57 34.09 22.94
CA THR A 215 13.59 35.55 23.15
C THR A 215 12.17 36.09 23.26
N GLN A 216 11.76 36.26 24.51
CA GLN A 216 10.70 37.15 24.97
C GLN A 216 11.10 38.61 24.72
N ARG A 217 10.18 39.42 24.19
CA ARG A 217 10.22 40.86 24.43
C ARG A 217 8.80 41.40 24.65
N ASN A 218 8.45 41.38 25.94
CA ASN A 218 7.31 42.02 26.56
C ASN A 218 7.38 43.55 26.38
N ARG A 219 6.29 44.19 25.93
CA ARG A 219 6.08 45.64 26.09
C ARG A 219 4.66 45.87 26.60
N THR A 220 4.62 46.57 27.71
CA THR A 220 3.53 46.86 28.62
C THR A 220 2.50 47.87 28.05
N ALA A 221 1.27 47.76 28.54
CA ALA A 221 0.08 48.56 28.27
C ALA A 221 0.19 50.06 28.67
N PRO A 222 -0.86 50.87 28.42
CA PRO A 222 -1.87 51.02 29.48
C PRO A 222 -3.34 50.98 29.03
N ASN A 223 -4.18 50.59 29.99
CA ASN A 223 -5.64 50.56 30.02
C ASN A 223 -6.30 51.95 29.91
N ASN A 224 -7.56 51.99 29.44
CA ASN A 224 -8.67 52.67 30.13
C ASN A 224 -10.05 52.27 29.55
N ASN A 225 -10.94 51.86 30.44
CA ASN A 225 -12.35 51.52 30.20
C ASN A 225 -13.23 52.78 30.15
N ALA A 226 -14.31 52.76 29.37
CA ALA A 226 -15.66 53.19 29.78
C ALA A 226 -16.73 52.99 28.67
N GLN A 227 -17.59 51.99 28.89
CA GLN A 227 -19.07 51.98 28.76
C GLN A 227 -19.78 53.11 27.98
N THR A 228 -20.67 52.77 27.02
CA THR A 228 -22.16 52.86 27.17
C THR A 228 -22.95 52.57 25.87
N ALA A 229 -23.95 51.69 26.02
CA ALA A 229 -25.32 51.68 25.47
C ALA A 229 -25.61 52.04 23.98
N ALA A 230 -26.23 51.10 23.25
CA ALA A 230 -27.65 51.13 22.83
C ALA A 230 -27.91 50.26 21.58
N ALA A 231 -28.80 49.28 21.70
CA ALA A 231 -29.63 48.74 20.62
C ALA A 231 -30.89 49.65 20.50
N PRO A 232 -31.70 49.69 19.40
CA PRO A 232 -32.16 48.49 18.67
C PRO A 232 -32.48 48.63 17.14
N THR A 233 -32.84 47.45 16.59
CA THR A 233 -33.83 47.15 15.52
C THR A 233 -33.48 47.19 14.02
N ASP A 234 -33.64 45.99 13.44
CA ASP A 234 -34.22 45.59 12.16
C ASP A 234 -33.50 45.83 10.82
N GLY A 235 -33.28 44.71 10.13
CA GLY A 235 -32.90 44.64 8.72
C GLY A 235 -32.50 43.23 8.31
N ALA A 236 -33.47 42.41 7.93
CA ALA A 236 -33.24 41.13 7.26
C ALA A 236 -32.55 41.34 5.90
N GLN A 237 -31.49 40.56 5.61
CA GLN A 237 -31.17 40.08 4.26
C GLN A 237 -29.99 39.08 4.27
N THR A 238 -30.37 37.81 4.18
CA THR A 238 -29.90 36.78 3.24
C THR A 238 -28.41 36.69 2.89
N ALA A 239 -27.84 35.54 3.27
CA ALA A 239 -26.58 34.98 2.82
C ALA A 239 -26.48 34.85 1.29
N ALA A 240 -25.32 35.20 0.73
CA ALA A 240 -24.90 34.76 -0.60
C ALA A 240 -23.43 34.34 -0.53
N ALA A 241 -23.21 33.03 -0.46
CA ALA A 241 -21.93 32.41 -0.75
C ALA A 241 -21.58 32.63 -2.23
N PRO A 242 -20.32 32.91 -2.61
CA PRO A 242 -19.95 32.94 -4.01
C PRO A 242 -19.91 31.50 -4.55
N THR A 243 -20.82 31.24 -5.49
CA THR A 243 -20.89 30.07 -6.36
C THR A 243 -19.54 29.79 -7.00
N ALA A 244 -18.84 28.76 -6.52
CA ALA A 244 -17.77 28.12 -7.26
C ALA A 244 -18.42 27.14 -8.25
N ALA A 245 -18.24 27.40 -9.54
CA ALA A 245 -18.60 26.49 -10.61
C ALA A 245 -17.75 25.22 -10.47
N ALA A 246 -18.37 24.14 -9.98
CA ALA A 246 -17.81 22.81 -10.00
C ALA A 246 -17.68 22.35 -11.46
N THR A 247 -16.45 22.14 -11.92
CA THR A 247 -16.21 21.21 -13.02
C THR A 247 -16.30 19.81 -12.43
N SER A 248 -17.52 19.27 -12.43
CA SER A 248 -17.80 17.91 -12.04
C SER A 248 -17.20 16.96 -13.08
N THR A 249 -16.18 16.19 -12.72
CA THR A 249 -15.96 14.90 -13.35
C THR A 249 -17.15 14.03 -12.94
N GLN A 250 -18.16 13.96 -13.80
CA GLN A 250 -19.31 13.10 -13.61
C GLN A 250 -18.84 11.66 -13.77
N THR A 251 -18.56 11.00 -12.65
CA THR A 251 -18.35 9.55 -12.58
C THR A 251 -19.57 8.88 -13.20
N ALA A 252 -19.35 7.89 -14.08
CA ALA A 252 -20.45 7.10 -14.64
C ALA A 252 -21.28 6.49 -13.50
N PRO A 253 -22.62 6.42 -13.63
CA PRO A 253 -23.45 5.77 -12.62
C PRO A 253 -22.98 4.31 -12.43
N PRO A 254 -23.06 3.75 -11.22
CA PRO A 254 -22.68 2.37 -10.97
C PRO A 254 -23.50 1.41 -11.84
N SER A 255 -22.91 0.27 -12.21
CA SER A 255 -23.68 -0.75 -12.91
C SER A 255 -24.86 -1.22 -12.03
N ALA A 256 -25.97 -1.58 -12.66
CA ALA A 256 -27.14 -2.09 -11.95
C ALA A 256 -26.79 -3.34 -11.11
N ASP A 257 -25.83 -4.14 -11.58
CA ASP A 257 -25.33 -5.33 -10.91
C ASP A 257 -24.54 -4.97 -9.64
N ALA A 258 -23.63 -3.99 -9.71
CA ALA A 258 -22.86 -3.54 -8.55
C ALA A 258 -23.76 -3.01 -7.43
N SER A 259 -24.76 -2.21 -7.80
CA SER A 259 -25.75 -1.70 -6.84
C SER A 259 -26.55 -2.82 -6.19
N THR A 260 -26.91 -3.84 -6.97
CA THR A 260 -27.64 -5.03 -6.47
C THR A 260 -26.77 -5.83 -5.49
N ILE A 261 -25.50 -6.07 -5.84
CA ILE A 261 -24.54 -6.80 -4.99
C ILE A 261 -24.43 -6.11 -3.62
N VAL A 262 -24.10 -4.82 -3.58
CA VAL A 262 -23.90 -4.14 -2.30
C VAL A 262 -25.18 -4.09 -1.47
N SER A 263 -26.35 -3.89 -2.09
CA SER A 263 -27.63 -3.82 -1.39
C SER A 263 -28.10 -5.15 -0.79
N ASN A 264 -27.70 -6.28 -1.41
CA ASN A 264 -28.02 -7.61 -0.89
C ASN A 264 -27.08 -8.02 0.25
N GLN A 265 -25.85 -7.50 0.27
CA GLN A 265 -24.80 -7.92 1.20
C GLN A 265 -24.70 -7.02 2.44
N TYR A 266 -24.96 -5.71 2.31
CA TYR A 266 -24.73 -4.74 3.37
C TYR A 266 -26.01 -4.04 3.83
N VAL A 267 -26.22 -3.98 5.15
CA VAL A 267 -27.37 -3.29 5.75
C VAL A 267 -27.26 -1.77 5.64
N ASP A 268 -26.05 -1.26 5.52
CA ASP A 268 -25.69 0.15 5.39
C ASP A 268 -25.23 0.50 3.96
N ALA A 269 -25.65 -0.29 2.97
CA ALA A 269 -25.31 -0.06 1.56
C ALA A 269 -25.71 1.32 1.04
N ASN A 270 -26.73 1.94 1.62
CA ASN A 270 -27.19 3.29 1.30
C ASN A 270 -26.20 4.40 1.74
N GLU A 271 -25.23 4.09 2.61
CA GLU A 271 -24.18 5.00 3.01
C GLU A 271 -22.97 4.99 2.07
N ILE A 272 -22.90 4.01 1.14
CA ILE A 272 -21.80 3.91 0.17
C ILE A 272 -21.91 5.08 -0.82
N PRO A 273 -20.87 5.93 -0.96
CA PRO A 273 -20.87 6.98 -1.97
C PRO A 273 -21.09 6.42 -3.37
N GLU A 274 -21.89 7.10 -4.21
CA GLU A 274 -22.25 6.61 -5.56
C GLU A 274 -21.02 6.22 -6.39
N GLY A 275 -19.96 7.03 -6.34
CA GLY A 275 -18.72 6.77 -7.06
C GLY A 275 -17.89 5.59 -6.55
N ALA A 276 -18.24 5.00 -5.40
CA ALA A 276 -17.55 3.87 -4.79
C ALA A 276 -18.33 2.54 -4.88
N VAL A 277 -19.61 2.57 -5.31
CA VAL A 277 -20.47 1.39 -5.36
C VAL A 277 -19.85 0.26 -6.18
N THR A 278 -19.33 0.57 -7.38
CA THR A 278 -18.66 -0.44 -8.22
C THR A 278 -17.44 -1.03 -7.53
N GLY A 279 -16.52 -0.20 -7.03
CA GLY A 279 -15.31 -0.70 -6.37
C GLY A 279 -15.60 -1.52 -5.10
N VAL A 280 -16.63 -1.17 -4.34
CA VAL A 280 -17.06 -1.99 -3.20
C VAL A 280 -17.67 -3.31 -3.66
N ALA A 281 -18.50 -3.31 -4.70
CA ALA A 281 -19.06 -4.54 -5.26
C ALA A 281 -17.95 -5.49 -5.74
N ASP A 282 -16.98 -4.98 -6.50
CA ASP A 282 -15.85 -5.75 -7.02
C ASP A 282 -14.99 -6.30 -5.88
N ALA A 283 -14.66 -5.49 -4.87
CA ALA A 283 -13.94 -5.94 -3.67
C ALA A 283 -14.71 -7.03 -2.90
N THR A 284 -16.04 -6.94 -2.87
CA THR A 284 -16.91 -7.92 -2.22
C THR A 284 -16.94 -9.23 -2.98
N GLN A 285 -17.05 -9.18 -4.31
CA GLN A 285 -17.02 -10.38 -5.16
C GLN A 285 -15.66 -11.06 -5.12
N ALA A 286 -14.58 -10.27 -5.05
CA ALA A 286 -13.22 -10.76 -4.91
C ALA A 286 -12.88 -11.21 -3.47
N GLY A 287 -13.82 -11.24 -2.52
CA GLY A 287 -13.56 -11.69 -1.15
C GLY A 287 -12.52 -10.85 -0.40
N ILE A 288 -12.28 -9.60 -0.82
CA ILE A 288 -11.34 -8.69 -0.16
C ILE A 288 -11.97 -8.08 1.10
N VAL A 289 -13.29 -7.89 1.10
CA VAL A 289 -13.98 -7.25 2.21
C VAL A 289 -14.00 -8.20 3.41
N VAL A 290 -13.38 -7.75 4.51
CA VAL A 290 -13.45 -8.38 5.82
C VAL A 290 -14.16 -7.46 6.81
N ASN A 291 -15.31 -7.90 7.32
CA ASN A 291 -16.17 -7.16 8.23
C ASN A 291 -16.27 -7.90 9.58
N TYR A 292 -15.75 -7.26 10.63
CA TYR A 292 -15.79 -7.76 12.00
C TYR A 292 -16.42 -6.72 12.92
N PRO A 293 -17.25 -7.11 13.90
CA PRO A 293 -17.77 -8.46 14.14
C PRO A 293 -19.01 -8.80 13.30
N GLU A 294 -19.56 -7.84 12.57
CA GLU A 294 -20.82 -7.96 11.83
C GLU A 294 -20.55 -8.01 10.32
N PRO A 295 -20.60 -9.19 9.66
CA PRO A 295 -20.20 -9.34 8.25
C PRO A 295 -21.01 -8.48 7.28
N GLN A 296 -22.25 -8.15 7.64
CA GLN A 296 -23.19 -7.38 6.82
C GLN A 296 -23.15 -5.87 7.09
N VAL A 297 -22.24 -5.39 7.94
CA VAL A 297 -22.06 -3.95 8.20
C VAL A 297 -20.72 -3.51 7.63
N LEU A 298 -20.76 -2.67 6.59
CA LEU A 298 -19.55 -2.21 5.92
C LEU A 298 -18.88 -1.06 6.68
N GLY A 299 -19.67 -0.11 7.18
CA GLY A 299 -19.22 1.15 7.74
C GLY A 299 -18.40 1.99 6.74
N PRO A 300 -18.95 2.35 5.56
CA PRO A 300 -18.15 2.87 4.44
C PRO A 300 -17.44 4.21 4.75
N ASN A 301 -18.07 5.08 5.53
CA ASN A 301 -17.61 6.48 5.72
C ASN A 301 -16.73 6.69 6.96
N ARG A 302 -16.36 5.63 7.67
CA ARG A 302 -15.51 5.73 8.86
C ARG A 302 -14.02 5.59 8.51
N PRO A 303 -13.11 6.18 9.31
CA PRO A 303 -11.69 5.86 9.26
C PRO A 303 -11.43 4.36 9.41
N ALA A 304 -10.58 3.81 8.56
CA ALA A 304 -10.19 2.40 8.63
C ALA A 304 -9.08 2.18 9.68
N THR A 305 -9.19 1.09 10.44
CA THR A 305 -8.16 0.73 11.42
C THR A 305 -7.01 -0.04 10.78
N ARG A 306 -5.85 -0.07 11.43
CA ARG A 306 -4.69 -0.84 10.98
C ARG A 306 -4.98 -2.34 10.86
N GLY A 307 -5.79 -2.89 11.75
CA GLY A 307 -6.25 -4.28 11.69
C GLY A 307 -7.15 -4.56 10.50
N GLU A 308 -8.05 -3.63 10.16
CA GLU A 308 -8.91 -3.73 8.99
C GLU A 308 -8.12 -3.67 7.68
N ILE A 309 -7.20 -2.71 7.57
CA ILE A 309 -6.35 -2.57 6.38
C ILE A 309 -5.45 -3.80 6.23
N ALA A 310 -4.91 -4.35 7.31
CA ALA A 310 -4.17 -5.61 7.27
C ALA A 310 -5.02 -6.75 6.73
N ALA A 311 -6.29 -6.86 7.14
CA ALA A 311 -7.19 -7.88 6.61
C ALA A 311 -7.44 -7.71 5.10
N PHE A 312 -7.68 -6.49 4.63
CA PHE A 312 -7.91 -6.21 3.21
C PHE A 312 -6.68 -6.47 2.35
N ILE A 313 -5.51 -5.99 2.77
CA ILE A 313 -4.24 -6.20 2.05
C ILE A 313 -3.90 -7.69 2.01
N HIS A 314 -4.13 -8.42 3.11
CA HIS A 314 -3.96 -9.86 3.12
C HIS A 314 -4.85 -10.55 2.08
N GLN A 315 -6.16 -10.27 2.08
CA GLN A 315 -7.08 -10.88 1.11
C GLN A 315 -6.72 -10.52 -0.34
N ALA A 316 -6.35 -9.26 -0.60
CA ALA A 316 -5.87 -8.83 -1.90
C ALA A 316 -4.63 -9.64 -2.37
N LEU A 317 -3.69 -9.92 -1.47
CA LEU A 317 -2.50 -10.71 -1.79
C LEU A 317 -2.81 -12.21 -1.94
N VAL A 318 -3.82 -12.73 -1.25
CA VAL A 318 -4.35 -14.08 -1.49
C VAL A 318 -4.93 -14.18 -2.90
N GLN A 319 -5.71 -13.18 -3.34
CA GLN A 319 -6.25 -13.14 -4.69
C GLN A 319 -5.17 -13.09 -5.78
N GLN A 320 -4.04 -12.45 -5.50
CA GLN A 320 -2.87 -12.46 -6.40
C GLN A 320 -2.05 -13.76 -6.34
N GLY A 321 -2.44 -14.74 -5.51
CA GLY A 321 -1.67 -15.97 -5.28
C GLY A 321 -0.32 -15.74 -4.58
N ARG A 322 -0.14 -14.59 -3.93
CA ARG A 322 1.10 -14.19 -3.25
C ARG A 322 1.12 -14.58 -1.78
N LEU A 323 -0.05 -14.74 -1.17
CA LEU A 323 -0.22 -15.30 0.17
C LEU A 323 -1.13 -16.52 0.14
N ALA A 324 -0.93 -17.44 1.08
CA ALA A 324 -1.84 -18.55 1.26
C ALA A 324 -3.16 -18.05 1.90
N PRO A 325 -4.32 -18.60 1.50
CA PRO A 325 -5.56 -18.38 2.23
C PRO A 325 -5.41 -18.79 3.69
N ILE A 326 -6.08 -18.07 4.60
CA ILE A 326 -6.11 -18.47 6.00
C ILE A 326 -6.90 -19.78 6.10
N ALA A 327 -6.31 -20.78 6.78
CA ALA A 327 -6.96 -22.06 6.99
C ALA A 327 -8.31 -21.89 7.70
N GLU A 328 -9.29 -22.70 7.31
CA GLU A 328 -10.67 -22.62 7.79
C GLU A 328 -10.77 -22.48 9.32
N GLY A 329 -11.43 -21.42 9.77
CA GLY A 329 -11.57 -21.04 11.17
C GLY A 329 -12.53 -19.87 11.36
N GLU A 330 -12.65 -19.35 12.60
CA GLU A 330 -13.61 -18.29 12.95
C GLU A 330 -13.52 -17.05 12.04
N VAL A 331 -12.34 -16.76 11.47
CA VAL A 331 -12.15 -15.59 10.62
C VAL A 331 -12.81 -15.67 9.25
N ASN A 332 -13.09 -16.87 8.73
CA ASN A 332 -13.77 -17.03 7.45
C ASN A 332 -15.22 -16.52 7.51
N ASN A 333 -15.82 -16.46 8.71
CA ASN A 333 -17.15 -15.90 8.89
C ASN A 333 -17.17 -14.36 8.71
N TYR A 334 -16.01 -13.72 8.73
CA TYR A 334 -15.88 -12.26 8.58
C TYR A 334 -15.44 -11.87 7.16
N ILE A 335 -14.97 -12.81 6.35
CA ILE A 335 -14.67 -12.58 4.93
C ILE A 335 -16.00 -12.61 4.16
N VAL A 336 -16.35 -11.49 3.55
CA VAL A 336 -17.60 -11.35 2.80
C VAL A 336 -17.38 -11.88 1.39
N ASN A 337 -17.94 -13.06 1.10
CA ASN A 337 -17.95 -13.66 -0.22
C ASN A 337 -19.38 -13.68 -0.79
N THR A 338 -19.52 -13.43 -2.09
CA THR A 338 -20.81 -13.59 -2.82
C THR A 338 -21.07 -15.02 -3.25
N ALA A 339 -20.06 -15.90 -3.23
CA ALA A 339 -20.25 -17.33 -3.39
C ALA A 339 -20.93 -17.88 -2.13
N GLY A 340 -22.25 -18.09 -2.22
CA GLY A 340 -22.97 -18.87 -1.21
C GLY A 340 -22.36 -20.27 -1.02
N PRO A 341 -22.79 -21.02 0.01
CA PRO A 341 -22.23 -22.35 0.36
C PRO A 341 -22.35 -23.45 -0.73
N GLU A 342 -22.74 -23.14 -1.96
CA GLU A 342 -22.89 -24.10 -3.06
C GLU A 342 -21.59 -24.34 -3.87
N GLY A 343 -20.56 -23.50 -3.71
CA GLY A 343 -19.28 -23.64 -4.46
C GLY A 343 -18.30 -24.70 -3.93
N ALA A 344 -18.52 -25.26 -2.73
CA ALA A 344 -17.60 -26.20 -2.10
C ALA A 344 -17.86 -27.68 -2.44
N ALA A 345 -18.82 -27.99 -3.31
CA ALA A 345 -19.25 -29.36 -3.60
C ALA A 345 -18.80 -29.92 -4.97
N GLY A 346 -17.83 -29.30 -5.65
CA GLY A 346 -17.36 -29.86 -6.91
C GLY A 346 -16.03 -29.32 -7.40
N GLN A 347 -14.92 -29.85 -6.88
CA GLN A 347 -13.74 -30.27 -7.66
C GLN A 347 -13.09 -31.47 -6.95
#